data_AF-A0A932HND6-F1
#
_entry.id   AF-A0A932HND6-F1
#
_cell.length_a   1.000
_cell.length_b   1.000
_cell.length_c   1.000
_cell.angle_alpha   90.00
_cell.angle_beta   90.00
_cell.angle_gamma   90.00
#
_symmetry.space_group_name_H-M   'P 1'
#
loop_
_entity.id
_entity.type
_entity.pdbx_description
1 polymer ?
#
loop_
_entity_poly.entity_id
_entity_poly.type
_entity_poly.pdbx_seq_one_letter_code
_entity_poly.pdbx_strand_id
1 'polypeptide(L)'
;MSLPIERVDEYRWRIPPDAKAGMRVPAIIFADEKLMDQIRHDLSLEQAANSATLPGIVKAAYAMPDIHQGYGLPIGAVVATDPETGVVTPGGVGYDINCGVRLLRTELTRTEVLPRLKELVNGLFATIPTGVGTQGKVRLTRENARKPLEQGARWAVEQGLGEPEDLITAEASGCVAGADPDAVSPKAYERGRAQLGTLGSGNHFLEVQVVETIYDEQAANVLGLFPGQVTVLIHSGSRGFGHQVCTDYLASMERALKKYGIQLPDRQLACTPIRSEEAGAYLGAMRAAANYAWTNRQCLAHWAREVFQRVFHKSPRDLGMWVVYDVAHNIAKLEEHEVDGK
;
A
#
# COMPACT_ATOMS: atom_id res chain seq x y z
N MET A 1 15.75 -0.84 -29.73
CA MET A 1 15.18 0.42 -30.25
C MET A 1 14.71 1.22 -29.06
N SER A 2 14.98 2.52 -29.00
CA SER A 2 14.46 3.37 -27.93
C SER A 2 12.94 3.51 -28.11
N LEU A 3 12.16 3.31 -27.04
CA LEU A 3 10.72 3.56 -27.03
C LEU A 3 10.45 5.01 -27.45
N PRO A 4 9.57 5.27 -28.43
CA PRO A 4 9.16 6.63 -28.77
C PRO A 4 8.39 7.23 -27.59
N ILE A 5 8.70 8.48 -27.26
CA ILE A 5 8.05 9.23 -26.19
C ILE A 5 7.86 10.69 -26.61
N GLU A 6 6.67 11.21 -26.36
CA GLU A 6 6.23 12.54 -26.78
C GLU A 6 5.94 13.41 -25.56
N ARG A 7 6.39 14.65 -25.55
CA ARG A 7 5.98 15.62 -24.52
C ARG A 7 4.56 16.11 -24.85
N VAL A 8 3.63 15.96 -23.91
CA VAL A 8 2.25 16.44 -24.03
C VAL A 8 2.15 17.86 -23.48
N ASP A 9 2.74 18.11 -22.31
CA ASP A 9 2.89 19.44 -21.72
C ASP A 9 4.10 19.51 -20.75
N GLU A 10 4.09 20.48 -19.83
CA GLU A 10 5.18 20.67 -18.88
C GLU A 10 5.47 19.43 -18.02
N TYR A 11 4.42 18.70 -17.61
CA TYR A 11 4.50 17.61 -16.64
C TYR A 11 3.99 16.27 -17.17
N ARG A 12 3.58 16.17 -18.43
CA ARG A 12 3.05 14.94 -19.02
C ARG A 12 3.81 14.52 -20.26
N TRP A 13 4.14 13.24 -20.29
CA TRP A 13 4.77 12.56 -21.42
C TRP A 13 3.94 11.36 -21.83
N ARG A 14 3.93 11.05 -23.13
CA ARG A 14 3.12 9.98 -23.70
C ARG A 14 4.00 9.01 -24.47
N ILE A 15 3.89 7.73 -24.14
CA ILE A 15 4.32 6.62 -24.99
C ILE A 15 3.10 6.24 -25.84
N PRO A 16 3.12 6.45 -27.16
CA PRO A 16 1.96 6.22 -28.01
C PRO A 16 1.62 4.71 -28.09
N PRO A 17 0.36 4.34 -28.36
CA PRO A 17 -0.08 2.93 -28.35
C PRO A 17 0.56 2.07 -29.45
N ASP A 18 1.19 2.65 -30.46
CA ASP A 18 1.94 1.96 -31.51
C ASP A 18 3.45 1.89 -31.23
N ALA A 19 3.91 2.45 -30.10
CA ALA A 19 5.32 2.44 -29.67
C ALA A 19 5.89 1.03 -29.50
N LYS A 20 5.04 0.06 -29.14
CA LYS A 20 5.41 -1.33 -28.90
C LYS A 20 4.27 -2.27 -29.29
N ALA A 21 4.63 -3.40 -29.91
CA ALA A 21 3.67 -4.44 -30.26
C ALA A 21 2.91 -4.94 -29.02
N GLY A 22 1.58 -5.01 -29.15
CA GLY A 22 0.69 -5.51 -28.10
C GLY A 22 0.14 -4.44 -27.16
N MET A 23 0.65 -3.20 -27.20
CA MET A 23 0.02 -2.08 -26.49
C MET A 23 -1.41 -1.89 -26.98
N ARG A 24 -2.33 -1.67 -26.05
CA ARG A 24 -3.78 -1.48 -26.29
C ARG A 24 -4.21 -0.05 -26.07
N VAL A 25 -3.46 0.66 -25.24
CA VAL A 25 -3.67 2.06 -24.83
C VAL A 25 -2.31 2.76 -24.77
N PRO A 26 -2.23 4.10 -24.76
CA PRO A 26 -0.98 4.80 -24.47
C PRO A 26 -0.50 4.55 -23.03
N ALA A 27 0.77 4.85 -22.76
CA ALA A 27 1.23 5.09 -21.39
C ALA A 27 1.47 6.59 -21.16
N ILE A 28 1.01 7.11 -20.02
CA ILE A 28 1.15 8.52 -19.63
C ILE A 28 2.06 8.61 -18.41
N ILE A 29 3.17 9.33 -18.55
CA ILE A 29 4.16 9.54 -17.49
C ILE A 29 4.02 10.97 -16.99
N PHE A 30 3.78 11.12 -15.68
CA PHE A 30 3.76 12.43 -15.03
C PHE A 30 5.15 12.74 -14.51
N ALA A 31 5.85 13.70 -15.11
CA ALA A 31 7.19 14.09 -14.69
C ALA A 31 7.57 15.42 -15.33
N ASP A 32 8.29 16.26 -14.57
CA ASP A 32 9.02 17.37 -15.17
C ASP A 32 10.22 16.86 -15.97
N GLU A 33 10.95 17.77 -16.62
CA GLU A 33 12.10 17.42 -17.46
C GLU A 33 13.24 16.78 -16.64
N LYS A 34 13.45 17.23 -15.39
CA LYS A 34 14.53 16.72 -14.53
C LYS A 34 14.25 15.30 -14.04
N LEU A 35 13.01 15.00 -13.68
CA LEU A 35 12.58 13.66 -13.30
C LEU A 35 12.65 12.73 -14.51
N MET A 36 12.24 13.19 -15.69
CA MET A 36 12.34 12.39 -16.91
C MET A 36 13.77 12.00 -17.26
N ASP A 37 14.75 12.87 -17.03
CA ASP A 37 16.16 12.51 -17.21
C ASP A 37 16.53 11.31 -16.33
N GLN A 38 16.09 11.28 -15.07
CA GLN A 38 16.35 10.16 -14.16
C GLN A 38 15.60 8.88 -14.58
N ILE A 39 14.32 9.00 -14.91
CA ILE A 39 13.44 7.88 -15.31
C ILE A 39 13.98 7.13 -16.54
N ARG A 40 14.74 7.80 -17.42
CA ARG A 40 15.36 7.17 -18.59
C ARG A 40 16.52 6.21 -18.26
N HIS A 41 17.01 6.17 -17.02
CA HIS A 41 18.17 5.37 -16.63
C HIS A 41 17.88 3.93 -16.23
N ASP A 42 16.61 3.52 -16.16
CA ASP A 42 16.20 2.15 -15.85
C ASP A 42 15.09 1.63 -16.80
N LEU A 43 14.46 0.50 -16.45
CA LEU A 43 13.41 -0.11 -17.27
C LEU A 43 12.00 0.46 -17.03
N SER A 44 11.86 1.57 -16.30
CA SER A 44 10.56 2.16 -15.95
C SER A 44 9.65 2.42 -17.15
N LEU A 45 10.19 3.08 -18.18
CA LEU A 45 9.43 3.40 -19.39
C LEU A 45 9.04 2.13 -20.16
N GLU A 46 9.91 1.12 -20.16
CA GLU A 46 9.64 -0.18 -20.76
C GLU A 46 8.52 -0.91 -20.01
N GLN A 47 8.55 -0.89 -18.68
CA GLN A 47 7.50 -1.50 -17.85
C GLN A 47 6.17 -0.73 -17.96
N ALA A 48 6.19 0.59 -18.08
CA ALA A 48 4.99 1.39 -18.35
C ALA A 48 4.36 0.99 -19.70
N ALA A 49 5.18 0.84 -20.75
CA ALA A 49 4.72 0.35 -22.06
C ALA A 49 4.21 -1.10 -21.98
N ASN A 50 4.86 -1.98 -21.21
CA ASN A 50 4.40 -3.35 -20.98
C ASN A 50 3.04 -3.39 -20.27
N SER A 51 2.84 -2.53 -19.28
CA SER A 51 1.58 -2.39 -18.53
C SER A 51 0.41 -2.08 -19.47
N ALA A 52 0.65 -1.25 -20.49
CA ALA A 52 -0.33 -0.88 -21.50
C ALA A 52 -0.77 -2.05 -22.44
N THR A 53 -0.17 -3.23 -22.31
CA THR A 53 -0.53 -4.43 -23.09
C THR A 53 -1.57 -5.32 -22.41
N LEU A 54 -1.87 -5.07 -21.12
CA LEU A 54 -2.76 -5.90 -20.31
C LEU A 54 -4.17 -5.98 -20.92
N PRO A 55 -4.77 -7.18 -21.07
CA PRO A 55 -6.13 -7.31 -21.57
C PRO A 55 -7.14 -6.53 -20.73
N GLY A 56 -8.08 -5.86 -21.41
CA GLY A 56 -9.13 -5.05 -20.79
C GLY A 56 -8.63 -3.78 -20.10
N ILE A 57 -7.35 -3.37 -20.25
CA ILE A 57 -6.88 -2.09 -19.73
C ILE A 57 -7.68 -0.92 -20.33
N VAL A 58 -7.99 0.06 -19.48
CA VAL A 58 -8.87 1.19 -19.78
C VAL A 58 -8.06 2.47 -19.85
N LYS A 59 -8.34 3.30 -20.87
CA LYS A 59 -7.75 4.64 -21.14
C LYS A 59 -6.23 4.70 -21.37
N ALA A 60 -5.43 4.38 -20.36
CA ALA A 60 -3.97 4.46 -20.40
C ALA A 60 -3.35 3.66 -19.24
N ALA A 61 -2.08 3.29 -19.39
CA ALA A 61 -1.24 2.98 -18.24
C ALA A 61 -0.65 4.29 -17.69
N TYR A 62 -0.90 4.62 -16.44
CA TYR A 62 -0.37 5.84 -15.82
C TYR A 62 0.87 5.52 -14.99
N ALA A 63 1.82 6.44 -14.99
CA ALA A 63 3.02 6.39 -14.17
C ALA A 63 3.22 7.72 -13.45
N MET A 64 3.29 7.67 -12.12
CA MET A 64 3.44 8.82 -11.25
C MET A 64 4.88 9.38 -11.29
N PRO A 65 5.11 10.60 -10.76
CA PRO A 65 6.44 11.25 -10.81
C PRO A 65 7.57 10.51 -10.10
N ASP A 66 7.23 9.59 -9.20
CA ASP A 66 8.16 8.72 -8.49
C ASP A 66 8.36 7.36 -9.18
N ILE A 67 7.99 7.22 -10.45
CA ILE A 67 8.16 5.99 -11.22
C ILE A 67 9.61 5.51 -11.21
N HIS A 68 9.80 4.23 -10.90
CA HIS A 68 11.07 3.53 -11.02
C HIS A 68 10.84 2.04 -11.29
N GLN A 69 11.89 1.34 -11.73
CA GLN A 69 11.80 -0.07 -12.11
C GLN A 69 11.25 -0.95 -10.98
N GLY A 70 10.18 -1.68 -11.29
CA GLY A 70 9.50 -2.63 -10.40
C GLY A 70 9.56 -4.08 -10.90
N TYR A 71 8.55 -4.87 -10.55
CA TYR A 71 8.38 -6.26 -10.99
C TYR A 71 7.15 -6.37 -11.91
N GLY A 72 7.39 -6.50 -13.21
CA GLY A 72 6.35 -6.50 -14.24
C GLY A 72 5.83 -5.09 -14.53
N LEU A 73 5.12 -4.50 -13.56
CA LEU A 73 4.76 -3.08 -13.58
C LEU A 73 5.85 -2.26 -12.88
N PRO A 74 6.08 -1.00 -13.29
CA PRO A 74 6.98 -0.14 -12.55
C PRO A 74 6.30 0.30 -11.24
N ILE A 75 7.11 0.61 -10.22
CA ILE A 75 6.59 1.24 -9.00
C ILE A 75 6.08 2.64 -9.38
N GLY A 76 5.00 3.11 -8.75
CA GLY A 76 4.32 4.36 -9.15
C GLY A 76 3.39 4.20 -10.34
N ALA A 77 3.11 2.96 -10.81
CA ALA A 77 2.13 2.72 -11.85
C ALA A 77 0.69 2.67 -11.33
N VAL A 78 -0.25 3.17 -12.14
CA VAL A 78 -1.69 2.96 -11.97
C VAL A 78 -2.26 2.43 -13.27
N VAL A 79 -2.91 1.26 -13.18
CA VAL A 79 -3.65 0.65 -14.29
C VAL A 79 -5.05 0.29 -13.83
N ALA A 80 -6.04 0.54 -14.68
CA ALA A 80 -7.41 0.07 -14.48
C ALA A 80 -7.74 -0.92 -15.60
N THR A 81 -8.32 -2.06 -15.23
CA THR A 81 -8.82 -3.07 -16.17
C THR A 81 -10.32 -3.24 -15.98
N ASP A 82 -11.04 -3.43 -17.08
CA ASP A 82 -12.47 -3.68 -17.07
C ASP A 82 -12.78 -4.99 -16.29
N PRO A 83 -13.73 -4.99 -15.33
CA PRO A 83 -13.99 -6.16 -14.48
C PRO A 83 -14.50 -7.39 -15.25
N GLU A 84 -15.09 -7.18 -16.42
CA GLU A 84 -15.74 -8.19 -17.25
C GLU A 84 -14.80 -8.83 -18.26
N THR A 85 -13.92 -8.02 -18.84
CA THR A 85 -13.04 -8.41 -19.96
C THR A 85 -11.55 -8.33 -19.61
N GLY A 86 -11.23 -7.76 -18.46
CA GLY A 86 -9.87 -7.48 -18.01
C GLY A 86 -9.25 -8.55 -17.14
N VAL A 87 -8.04 -8.25 -16.70
CA VAL A 87 -7.18 -9.14 -15.92
C VAL A 87 -6.81 -8.52 -14.58
N VAL A 88 -6.40 -9.37 -13.65
CA VAL A 88 -5.70 -8.98 -12.43
C VAL A 88 -4.28 -9.56 -12.45
N THR A 89 -3.31 -8.79 -11.98
CA THR A 89 -1.91 -9.21 -11.87
C THR A 89 -1.35 -8.90 -10.48
N PRO A 90 -0.78 -9.89 -9.76
CA PRO A 90 -0.15 -9.64 -8.48
C PRO A 90 1.07 -8.71 -8.58
N GLY A 91 1.78 -8.73 -9.71
CA GLY A 91 2.90 -7.83 -9.97
C GLY A 91 2.51 -6.35 -9.99
N GLY A 92 1.28 -6.04 -10.39
CA GLY A 92 0.73 -4.68 -10.38
C GLY A 92 0.26 -4.19 -9.02
N VAL A 93 0.00 -5.11 -8.09
CA VAL A 93 -0.24 -4.76 -6.68
C VAL A 93 1.07 -4.66 -5.91
N GLY A 94 2.05 -5.48 -6.25
CA GLY A 94 3.35 -5.56 -5.59
C GLY A 94 3.41 -6.65 -4.50
N TYR A 95 4.63 -6.96 -4.07
CA TYR A 95 4.87 -8.00 -3.07
C TYR A 95 4.34 -7.62 -1.69
N ASP A 96 4.58 -6.39 -1.24
CA ASP A 96 4.05 -5.92 0.05
C ASP A 96 2.65 -5.37 -0.14
N ILE A 97 1.68 -6.29 -0.21
CA ILE A 97 0.25 -5.98 -0.36
C ILE A 97 -0.19 -5.08 0.79
N ASN A 98 -0.88 -3.99 0.47
CA ASN A 98 -1.26 -2.92 1.38
C ASN A 98 -0.09 -2.45 2.26
N CYS A 99 1.12 -2.38 1.69
CA CYS A 99 2.04 -1.36 2.15
C CYS A 99 1.30 -0.03 2.10
N GLY A 100 1.51 0.81 3.10
CA GLY A 100 0.70 2.00 3.27
C GLY A 100 1.15 2.82 4.45
N VAL A 101 0.50 3.96 4.58
CA VAL A 101 0.90 5.01 5.50
C VAL A 101 -0.28 5.40 6.37
N ARG A 102 -0.02 5.51 7.68
CA ARG A 102 -0.96 6.06 8.65
C ARG A 102 -0.35 7.28 9.32
N LEU A 103 -1.05 8.39 9.31
CA LEU A 103 -0.66 9.60 10.02
C LEU A 103 -1.51 9.76 11.28
N LEU A 104 -0.87 9.91 12.43
CA LEU A 104 -1.50 10.37 13.66
C LEU A 104 -1.11 11.83 13.91
N ARG A 105 -2.08 12.66 14.27
CA ARG A 105 -1.82 14.01 14.79
C ARG A 105 -1.77 14.02 16.31
N THR A 106 -1.26 15.08 16.89
CA THR A 106 -1.30 15.35 18.34
C THR A 106 -1.66 16.81 18.59
N GLU A 107 -1.98 17.20 19.82
CA GLU A 107 -2.04 18.61 20.23
C GLU A 107 -0.68 19.11 20.76
N LEU A 108 0.38 18.30 20.66
CA LEU A 108 1.73 18.68 21.08
C LEU A 108 2.41 19.54 20.03
N THR A 109 3.22 20.49 20.50
CA THR A 109 4.09 21.32 19.68
C THR A 109 5.53 20.81 19.70
N ARG A 110 6.32 21.21 18.69
CA ARG A 110 7.77 20.96 18.65
C ARG A 110 8.47 21.34 19.95
N THR A 111 8.12 22.47 20.55
CA THR A 111 8.71 22.96 21.80
C THR A 111 8.44 22.06 23.00
N GLU A 112 7.28 21.39 23.04
CA GLU A 112 6.94 20.45 24.11
C GLU A 112 7.63 19.10 23.94
N VAL A 113 7.85 18.66 22.70
CA VAL A 113 8.45 17.35 22.41
C VAL A 113 9.97 17.38 22.44
N LEU A 114 10.62 18.46 22.00
CA LEU A 114 12.09 18.54 21.93
C LEU A 114 12.82 18.16 23.23
N PRO A 115 12.39 18.63 24.43
CA PRO A 115 13.03 18.24 25.69
C PRO A 115 12.91 16.75 26.03
N ARG A 116 11.94 16.05 25.44
CA ARG A 116 11.65 14.63 25.67
C ARG A 116 11.94 13.74 24.47
N LEU A 117 12.48 14.28 23.38
CA LEU A 117 12.62 13.58 22.10
C LEU A 117 13.43 12.29 22.23
N LYS A 118 14.54 12.32 22.96
CA LYS A 118 15.38 11.12 23.17
C LYS A 118 14.63 10.03 23.93
N GLU A 119 13.87 10.39 24.95
CA GLU A 119 13.04 9.46 25.73
C GLU A 119 11.93 8.86 24.85
N LEU A 120 11.26 9.71 24.07
CA LEU A 120 10.20 9.33 23.14
C LEU A 120 10.69 8.34 22.08
N VAL A 121 11.77 8.67 21.37
CA VAL A 121 12.33 7.82 20.31
C VAL A 121 12.81 6.48 20.88
N ASN A 122 13.50 6.49 22.02
CA ASN A 122 13.93 5.26 22.69
C ASN A 122 12.74 4.41 23.13
N GLY A 123 11.69 5.04 23.66
CA GLY A 123 10.45 4.37 24.05
C GLY A 123 9.72 3.74 22.86
N LEU A 124 9.65 4.44 21.73
CA LEU A 124 9.07 3.95 20.48
C LEU A 124 9.86 2.74 19.98
N PHE A 125 11.19 2.87 19.87
CA PHE A 125 12.07 1.79 19.42
C PHE A 125 12.01 0.55 20.31
N ALA A 126 11.93 0.72 21.63
CA ALA A 126 11.82 -0.40 22.57
C ALA A 126 10.45 -1.09 22.52
N THR A 127 9.39 -0.35 22.20
CA THR A 127 8.00 -0.86 22.23
C THR A 127 7.59 -1.49 20.91
N ILE A 128 8.06 -0.93 19.80
CA ILE A 128 7.64 -1.27 18.44
C ILE A 128 8.74 -2.09 17.77
N PRO A 129 8.52 -3.41 17.56
CA PRO A 129 9.57 -4.26 17.03
C PRO A 129 9.89 -3.93 15.56
N THR A 130 11.18 -3.76 15.26
CA THR A 130 11.70 -3.42 13.93
C THR A 130 12.73 -4.44 13.45
N GLY A 131 12.96 -4.53 12.15
CA GLY A 131 13.99 -5.38 11.55
C GLY A 131 13.50 -6.70 10.96
N VAL A 132 14.39 -7.36 10.23
CA VAL A 132 14.13 -8.64 9.56
C VAL A 132 14.06 -9.76 10.60
N GLY A 133 13.00 -10.58 10.55
CA GLY A 133 12.83 -11.74 11.43
C GLY A 133 12.34 -11.40 12.85
N THR A 134 12.16 -10.12 13.16
CA THR A 134 11.62 -9.66 14.44
C THR A 134 10.17 -10.11 14.64
N GLN A 135 9.80 -10.37 15.89
CA GLN A 135 8.50 -10.92 16.24
C GLN A 135 7.65 -9.89 16.99
N GLY A 136 6.38 -9.79 16.61
CA GLY A 136 5.39 -8.93 17.23
C GLY A 136 4.79 -9.53 18.50
N LYS A 137 4.08 -8.67 19.25
CA LYS A 137 3.36 -9.06 20.48
C LYS A 137 2.12 -9.91 20.19
N VAL A 138 1.58 -9.83 18.97
CA VAL A 138 0.41 -10.60 18.53
C VAL A 138 0.86 -11.82 17.72
N ARG A 139 0.32 -13.00 18.05
CA ARG A 139 0.61 -14.26 17.35
C ARG A 139 -0.60 -14.75 16.58
N LEU A 140 -0.44 -14.88 15.27
CA LEU A 140 -1.47 -15.37 14.36
C LEU A 140 -1.25 -16.85 14.01
N THR A 141 -1.99 -17.76 14.64
CA THR A 141 -2.11 -19.16 14.22
C THR A 141 -3.24 -19.31 13.22
N ARG A 142 -3.29 -20.41 12.45
CA ARG A 142 -4.43 -20.65 11.54
C ARG A 142 -5.78 -20.61 12.25
N GLU A 143 -5.84 -21.08 13.49
CA GLU A 143 -7.07 -21.11 14.30
C GLU A 143 -7.55 -19.73 14.72
N ASN A 144 -6.63 -18.79 14.97
CA ASN A 144 -6.99 -17.44 15.45
C ASN A 144 -6.84 -16.33 14.38
N ALA A 145 -6.19 -16.63 13.25
CA ALA A 145 -5.89 -15.66 12.20
C ALA A 145 -7.08 -15.32 11.32
N ARG A 146 -8.12 -16.17 11.29
CA ARG A 146 -9.29 -15.95 10.44
C ARG A 146 -9.92 -14.57 10.70
N LYS A 147 -10.20 -14.23 11.96
CA LYS A 147 -10.82 -12.95 12.33
C LYS A 147 -10.01 -11.71 11.89
N PRO A 148 -8.71 -11.57 12.22
CA PRO A 148 -7.94 -10.41 11.76
C PRO A 148 -7.82 -10.32 10.24
N LEU A 149 -7.82 -11.45 9.51
CA LEU A 149 -7.81 -11.46 8.05
C LEU A 149 -9.16 -11.08 7.44
N GLU A 150 -10.28 -11.37 8.10
CA GLU A 150 -11.63 -11.05 7.62
C GLU A 150 -12.11 -9.66 8.07
N GLN A 151 -11.64 -9.17 9.22
CA GLN A 151 -12.13 -7.95 9.87
C GLN A 151 -11.12 -6.79 9.84
N GLY A 152 -9.85 -7.06 9.50
CA GLY A 152 -8.81 -6.02 9.42
C GLY A 152 -8.64 -5.24 10.72
N ALA A 153 -8.46 -3.91 10.61
CA ALA A 153 -8.25 -3.03 11.75
C ALA A 153 -9.39 -3.11 12.79
N ARG A 154 -10.63 -3.44 12.36
CA ARG A 154 -11.77 -3.60 13.28
C ARG A 154 -11.48 -4.65 14.35
N TRP A 155 -10.88 -5.79 13.98
CA TRP A 155 -10.51 -6.82 14.93
C TRP A 155 -9.56 -6.26 16.00
N ALA A 156 -8.54 -5.49 15.61
CA ALA A 156 -7.60 -4.91 16.55
C ALA A 156 -8.28 -3.94 17.52
N VAL A 157 -9.19 -3.08 17.04
CA VAL A 157 -9.99 -2.20 17.89
C VAL A 157 -10.87 -3.00 18.86
N GLU A 158 -11.52 -4.08 18.41
CA GLU A 158 -12.30 -4.98 19.28
C GLU A 158 -11.43 -5.70 20.34
N GLN A 159 -10.13 -5.85 20.09
CA GLN A 159 -9.16 -6.35 21.08
C GLN A 159 -8.60 -5.24 22.01
N GLY A 160 -9.13 -4.01 21.92
CA GLY A 160 -8.66 -2.86 22.71
C GLY A 160 -7.43 -2.16 22.14
N LEU A 161 -7.04 -2.46 20.90
CA LEU A 161 -5.87 -1.87 20.24
C LEU A 161 -6.25 -0.65 19.41
N GLY A 162 -6.65 0.42 20.10
CA GLY A 162 -7.02 1.71 19.52
C GLY A 162 -8.48 2.05 19.76
N GLU A 163 -9.02 2.99 18.98
CA GLU A 163 -10.34 3.58 19.20
C GLU A 163 -11.27 3.32 18.01
N PRO A 164 -12.59 3.24 18.18
CA PRO A 164 -13.55 3.08 17.07
C PRO A 164 -13.42 4.15 15.98
N GLU A 165 -13.08 5.38 16.35
CA GLU A 165 -12.89 6.52 15.44
C GLU A 165 -11.74 6.29 14.46
N ASP A 166 -10.72 5.49 14.82
CA ASP A 166 -9.61 5.15 13.92
C ASP A 166 -10.09 4.47 12.63
N LEU A 167 -11.20 3.72 12.71
CA LEU A 167 -11.78 3.01 11.59
C LEU A 167 -12.49 3.95 10.62
N ILE A 168 -12.96 5.12 11.07
CA ILE A 168 -13.67 6.07 10.20
C ILE A 168 -12.68 6.76 9.25
N THR A 169 -11.48 7.03 9.75
CA THR A 169 -10.39 7.71 9.03
C THR A 169 -9.41 6.74 8.35
N ALA A 170 -9.77 5.46 8.23
CA ALA A 170 -8.97 4.51 7.48
C ALA A 170 -9.62 4.25 6.12
N GLU A 171 -8.81 4.14 5.06
CA GLU A 171 -9.28 3.69 3.76
C GLU A 171 -10.04 2.36 3.90
N ALA A 172 -11.21 2.26 3.25
CA ALA A 172 -12.13 1.12 3.38
C ALA A 172 -12.47 0.77 4.84
N SER A 173 -12.43 1.76 5.73
CA SER A 173 -12.54 1.58 7.18
C SER A 173 -11.58 0.55 7.77
N GLY A 174 -10.39 0.42 7.18
CA GLY A 174 -9.35 -0.51 7.58
C GLY A 174 -9.67 -1.98 7.30
N CYS A 175 -10.65 -2.26 6.43
CA CYS A 175 -11.06 -3.61 6.09
C CYS A 175 -11.72 -3.69 4.71
N VAL A 176 -11.13 -4.46 3.79
CA VAL A 176 -11.79 -4.81 2.53
C VAL A 176 -12.54 -6.12 2.70
N ALA A 177 -13.83 -6.11 2.34
CA ALA A 177 -14.71 -7.28 2.41
C ALA A 177 -14.36 -8.34 1.37
N GLY A 178 -14.76 -9.59 1.62
CA GLY A 178 -14.51 -10.71 0.70
C GLY A 178 -13.08 -11.23 0.74
N ALA A 179 -12.39 -11.03 1.86
CA ALA A 179 -11.16 -11.74 2.17
C ALA A 179 -11.45 -13.24 2.33
N ASP A 180 -10.58 -14.08 1.77
CA ASP A 180 -10.67 -15.53 1.85
C ASP A 180 -9.41 -16.10 2.52
N PRO A 181 -9.45 -16.38 3.83
CA PRO A 181 -8.35 -16.98 4.56
C PRO A 181 -7.97 -18.39 4.09
N ASP A 182 -8.86 -19.13 3.41
CA ASP A 182 -8.59 -20.47 2.89
C ASP A 182 -7.82 -20.42 1.56
N ALA A 183 -7.94 -19.31 0.82
CA ALA A 183 -7.11 -19.02 -0.35
C ALA A 183 -5.66 -18.63 0.01
N VAL A 184 -5.31 -18.53 1.30
CA VAL A 184 -3.96 -18.21 1.77
C VAL A 184 -3.15 -19.48 2.07
N SER A 185 -1.95 -19.57 1.49
CA SER A 185 -1.09 -20.75 1.65
C SER A 185 -0.60 -20.97 3.09
N PRO A 186 -0.30 -22.22 3.50
CA PRO A 186 0.34 -22.48 4.79
C PRO A 186 1.62 -21.68 5.01
N LYS A 187 2.43 -21.53 3.95
CA LYS A 187 3.69 -20.79 3.98
C LYS A 187 3.49 -19.30 4.27
N ALA A 188 2.43 -18.69 3.74
CA ALA A 188 2.10 -17.29 4.03
C ALA A 188 1.74 -17.10 5.50
N TYR A 189 0.93 -18.00 6.07
CA TYR A 189 0.66 -18.03 7.51
C TYR A 189 1.93 -18.20 8.34
N GLU A 190 2.81 -19.14 7.99
CA GLU A 190 4.05 -19.37 8.73
C GLU A 190 4.94 -18.11 8.76
N ARG A 191 5.08 -17.44 7.61
CA ARG A 191 5.87 -16.19 7.50
C ARG A 191 5.23 -15.03 8.28
N GLY A 192 3.90 -14.90 8.22
CA GLY A 192 3.16 -13.81 8.87
C GLY A 192 2.83 -14.02 10.34
N ARG A 193 2.84 -15.26 10.84
CA ARG A 193 2.35 -15.65 12.18
C ARG A 193 2.96 -14.83 13.32
N ALA A 194 4.24 -14.50 13.18
CA ALA A 194 5.01 -13.82 14.19
C ALA A 194 5.19 -12.33 13.91
N GLN A 195 4.68 -11.79 12.80
CA GLN A 195 5.06 -10.46 12.32
C GLN A 195 3.96 -9.40 12.52
N LEU A 196 2.79 -9.79 13.01
CA LEU A 196 1.70 -8.85 13.24
C LEU A 196 2.07 -7.92 14.39
N GLY A 197 1.97 -6.62 14.15
CA GLY A 197 2.46 -5.60 15.05
C GLY A 197 3.98 -5.43 15.01
N THR A 198 4.56 -5.41 13.81
CA THR A 198 5.97 -5.07 13.60
C THR A 198 6.09 -4.08 12.45
N LEU A 199 7.08 -3.19 12.49
CA LEU A 199 7.33 -2.24 11.40
C LEU A 199 7.89 -2.96 10.18
N GLY A 200 8.94 -3.75 10.42
CA GLY A 200 9.70 -4.40 9.37
C GLY A 200 11.03 -3.79 9.03
N SER A 201 11.40 -3.93 7.76
CA SER A 201 12.64 -3.48 7.14
C SER A 201 12.34 -2.85 5.78
N GLY A 202 13.38 -2.36 5.08
CA GLY A 202 13.22 -1.66 3.81
C GLY A 202 12.88 -0.19 4.06
N ASN A 203 11.91 0.34 3.32
CA ASN A 203 11.41 1.71 3.50
C ASN A 203 10.37 1.84 4.64
N HIS A 204 10.19 0.82 5.48
CA HIS A 204 9.26 0.90 6.61
C HIS A 204 9.86 1.62 7.81
N PHE A 205 9.09 2.54 8.38
CA PHE A 205 9.51 3.37 9.51
C PHE A 205 8.31 3.81 10.37
N LEU A 206 8.64 4.31 11.56
CA LEU A 206 7.77 5.19 12.31
C LEU A 206 8.56 6.45 12.62
N GLU A 207 8.02 7.60 12.21
CA GLU A 207 8.66 8.89 12.36
C GLU A 207 7.82 9.82 13.23
N VAL A 208 8.48 10.55 14.13
CA VAL A 208 7.90 11.70 14.83
C VAL A 208 8.26 12.93 14.03
N GLN A 209 7.25 13.61 13.48
CA GLN A 209 7.42 14.68 12.50
C GLN A 209 6.88 16.00 13.06
N VAL A 210 7.23 17.12 12.42
CA VAL A 210 6.68 18.44 12.71
C VAL A 210 6.06 18.99 11.44
N VAL A 211 4.82 19.47 11.54
CA VAL A 211 4.17 20.21 10.46
C VAL A 211 4.85 21.57 10.35
N GLU A 212 5.73 21.74 9.36
CA GLU A 212 6.49 22.99 9.21
C GLU A 212 5.71 24.06 8.45
N THR A 213 5.04 23.68 7.36
CA THR A 213 4.35 24.61 6.45
C THR A 213 2.96 24.08 6.13
N ILE A 214 1.97 24.98 6.10
CA ILE A 214 0.61 24.73 5.61
C ILE A 214 0.45 25.45 4.27
N TYR A 215 0.06 24.70 3.24
CA TYR A 215 -0.16 25.24 1.88
C TYR A 215 -1.65 25.52 1.60
N ASP A 216 -2.56 24.79 2.24
CA ASP A 216 -4.00 24.97 2.17
C ASP A 216 -4.56 24.97 3.60
N GLU A 217 -4.93 26.15 4.09
CA GLU A 217 -5.44 26.30 5.45
C GLU A 217 -6.80 25.62 5.66
N GLN A 218 -7.67 25.61 4.64
CA GLN A 218 -8.98 25.01 4.77
C GLN A 218 -8.86 23.49 4.94
N ALA A 219 -8.06 22.84 4.09
CA ALA A 219 -7.79 21.42 4.19
C ALA A 219 -7.08 21.06 5.51
N ALA A 220 -6.08 21.84 5.91
CA ALA A 220 -5.36 21.62 7.17
C ALA A 220 -6.29 21.69 8.38
N ASN A 221 -7.18 22.69 8.44
CA ASN A 221 -8.15 22.83 9.53
C ASN A 221 -9.10 21.63 9.62
N VAL A 222 -9.59 21.10 8.48
CA VAL A 222 -10.42 19.89 8.44
C VAL A 222 -9.65 18.66 8.94
N LEU A 223 -8.37 18.55 8.56
CA LEU A 223 -7.49 17.46 8.97
C LEU A 223 -6.94 17.62 10.41
N GLY A 224 -7.22 18.75 11.07
CA GLY A 224 -6.73 19.07 12.41
C GLY A 224 -5.21 19.31 12.46
N LEU A 225 -4.64 19.86 11.38
CA LEU A 225 -3.22 20.14 11.24
C LEU A 225 -2.89 21.63 11.42
N PHE A 226 -1.78 21.94 12.11
CA PHE A 226 -1.33 23.32 12.32
C PHE A 226 0.21 23.43 12.34
N PRO A 227 0.79 24.61 12.00
CA PRO A 227 2.25 24.80 12.02
C PRO A 227 2.86 24.55 13.40
N GLY A 228 3.97 23.82 13.45
CA GLY A 228 4.67 23.43 14.68
C GLY A 228 4.06 22.23 15.41
N GLN A 229 2.94 21.69 14.93
CA GLN A 229 2.32 20.48 15.48
C GLN A 229 3.22 19.26 15.30
N VAL A 230 3.26 18.40 16.31
CA VAL A 230 3.92 17.10 16.23
C VAL A 230 2.95 16.03 15.75
N THR A 231 3.39 15.23 14.78
CA THR A 231 2.65 14.11 14.22
C THR A 231 3.48 12.83 14.28
N VAL A 232 2.82 11.69 14.05
CA VAL A 232 3.47 10.38 13.95
C VAL A 232 3.08 9.73 12.64
N LEU A 233 4.06 9.49 11.76
CA LEU A 233 3.84 8.80 10.49
C LEU A 233 4.29 7.35 10.62
N ILE A 234 3.41 6.41 10.30
CA ILE A 234 3.67 4.97 10.33
C ILE A 234 3.63 4.46 8.90
N HIS A 235 4.76 3.98 8.39
CA HIS A 235 4.85 3.32 7.09
C HIS A 235 5.14 1.84 7.30
N SER A 236 4.14 0.99 7.04
CA SER A 236 4.25 -0.46 7.12
C SER A 236 3.18 -1.17 6.29
N GLY A 237 3.41 -2.43 5.96
CA GLY A 237 2.51 -3.25 5.15
C GLY A 237 2.13 -4.59 5.77
N SER A 238 1.89 -5.56 4.89
CA SER A 238 1.48 -6.92 5.21
C SER A 238 2.66 -7.84 5.59
N ARG A 239 3.87 -7.29 5.66
CA ARG A 239 5.08 -8.02 6.09
C ARG A 239 5.36 -9.22 5.18
N GLY A 240 5.94 -10.28 5.73
CA GLY A 240 6.18 -11.53 5.00
C GLY A 240 4.90 -12.27 4.58
N PHE A 241 3.74 -11.90 5.12
CA PHE A 241 2.45 -12.52 4.80
C PHE A 241 2.03 -12.18 3.36
N GLY A 242 1.85 -10.90 3.03
CA GLY A 242 1.44 -10.50 1.68
C GLY A 242 2.54 -10.76 0.64
N HIS A 243 3.82 -10.65 1.01
CA HIS A 243 4.90 -11.05 0.11
C HIS A 243 4.75 -12.51 -0.34
N GLN A 244 4.41 -13.41 0.57
CA GLN A 244 4.21 -14.81 0.22
C GLN A 244 2.95 -15.00 -0.61
N VAL A 245 1.85 -14.32 -0.30
CA VAL A 245 0.63 -14.32 -1.13
C VAL A 245 0.95 -13.90 -2.57
N CYS A 246 1.63 -12.78 -2.77
CA CYS A 246 2.04 -12.33 -4.10
C CYS A 246 2.93 -13.36 -4.81
N THR A 247 3.91 -13.94 -4.10
CA THR A 247 4.78 -14.99 -4.65
C THR A 247 3.99 -16.21 -5.13
N ASP A 248 3.05 -16.68 -4.32
CA ASP A 248 2.26 -17.89 -4.60
C ASP A 248 1.36 -17.68 -5.82
N TYR A 249 0.70 -16.52 -5.92
CA TYR A 249 -0.21 -16.23 -7.01
C TYR A 249 0.48 -15.80 -8.30
N LEU A 250 1.66 -15.17 -8.26
CA LEU A 250 2.50 -15.01 -9.45
C LEU A 250 2.82 -16.36 -10.09
N ALA A 251 3.28 -17.32 -9.29
CA ALA A 251 3.60 -18.67 -9.78
C ALA A 251 2.36 -19.42 -10.29
N SER A 252 1.20 -19.24 -9.64
CA SER A 252 -0.07 -19.84 -10.08
C SER A 252 -0.54 -19.26 -11.41
N MET A 253 -0.60 -17.94 -11.52
CA MET A 253 -1.09 -17.23 -12.71
C MET A 253 -0.15 -17.40 -13.91
N GLU A 254 1.17 -17.47 -13.67
CA GLU A 254 2.15 -17.74 -14.72
C GLU A 254 1.88 -19.09 -15.41
N ARG A 255 1.51 -20.13 -14.65
CA ARG A 255 1.13 -21.44 -15.22
C ARG A 255 -0.21 -21.37 -15.96
N ALA A 256 -1.09 -20.47 -15.54
CA ALA A 256 -2.43 -20.29 -16.12
C ALA A 256 -2.44 -19.45 -17.40
N LEU A 257 -1.34 -18.77 -17.77
CA LEU A 257 -1.25 -17.97 -19.00
C LEU A 257 -1.67 -18.76 -20.25
N LYS A 258 -1.17 -20.00 -20.38
CA LYS A 258 -1.52 -20.88 -21.51
C LYS A 258 -2.99 -21.28 -21.51
N LYS A 259 -3.59 -21.50 -20.33
CA LYS A 259 -5.02 -21.84 -20.17
C LYS A 259 -5.92 -20.74 -20.72
N TYR A 260 -5.53 -19.48 -20.55
CA TYR A 260 -6.30 -18.31 -20.98
C TYR A 260 -5.82 -17.70 -22.30
N GLY A 261 -4.83 -18.29 -22.96
CA GLY A 261 -4.29 -17.77 -24.22
C GLY A 261 -3.66 -16.38 -24.11
N ILE A 262 -3.19 -16.01 -22.92
CA ILE A 262 -2.60 -14.69 -22.67
C ILE A 262 -1.11 -14.75 -23.04
N GLN A 263 -0.70 -13.86 -23.95
CA GLN A 263 0.69 -13.61 -24.28
C GLN A 263 1.12 -12.29 -23.64
N LEU A 264 2.24 -12.31 -22.93
CA LEU A 264 2.78 -11.14 -22.23
C LEU A 264 4.14 -10.79 -22.79
N PRO A 265 4.47 -9.49 -22.89
CA PRO A 265 5.81 -9.04 -23.27
C PRO A 265 6.87 -9.35 -22.21
N ASP A 266 6.43 -9.59 -20.97
CA ASP A 266 7.26 -9.93 -19.82
C ASP A 266 6.54 -10.95 -18.94
N ARG A 267 7.25 -11.99 -18.49
CA ARG A 267 6.71 -13.03 -17.59
C ARG A 267 6.33 -12.45 -16.22
N GLN A 268 6.97 -11.37 -15.79
CA GLN A 268 6.67 -10.69 -14.53
C GLN A 268 5.27 -10.06 -14.51
N LEU A 269 4.62 -9.88 -15.67
CA LEU A 269 3.23 -9.45 -15.80
C LEU A 269 2.20 -10.58 -15.65
N ALA A 270 2.59 -11.73 -15.10
CA ALA A 270 1.71 -12.88 -14.92
C ALA A 270 0.33 -12.45 -14.36
N CYS A 271 -0.73 -12.82 -15.08
CA CYS A 271 -2.08 -12.34 -14.84
C CYS A 271 -3.10 -13.39 -15.30
N THR A 272 -4.33 -13.27 -14.81
CA THR A 272 -5.48 -14.05 -15.29
C THR A 272 -6.72 -13.17 -15.42
N PRO A 273 -7.71 -13.57 -16.23
CA PRO A 273 -8.99 -12.84 -16.33
C PRO A 273 -9.64 -12.71 -14.95
N ILE A 274 -10.25 -11.57 -14.65
CA ILE A 274 -10.81 -11.28 -13.31
C ILE A 274 -11.86 -12.33 -12.88
N ARG A 275 -12.61 -12.87 -13.85
CA ARG A 275 -13.63 -13.90 -13.64
C ARG A 275 -13.08 -15.34 -13.51
N SER A 276 -11.76 -15.52 -13.49
CA SER A 276 -11.14 -16.83 -13.40
C SER A 276 -11.05 -17.34 -11.96
N GLU A 277 -10.92 -18.66 -11.80
CA GLU A 277 -10.73 -19.29 -10.47
C GLU A 277 -9.47 -18.78 -9.78
N GLU A 278 -8.36 -18.65 -10.52
CA GLU A 278 -7.09 -18.15 -10.02
C GLU A 278 -7.18 -16.68 -9.59
N ALA A 279 -7.93 -15.85 -10.33
CA ALA A 279 -8.18 -14.46 -9.97
C ALA A 279 -9.07 -14.35 -8.72
N GLY A 280 -10.14 -15.15 -8.63
CA GLY A 280 -11.00 -15.19 -7.44
C GLY A 280 -10.21 -15.55 -6.17
N ALA A 281 -9.41 -16.60 -6.25
CA ALA A 281 -8.54 -17.03 -5.15
C ALA A 281 -7.49 -15.97 -4.79
N TYR A 282 -6.83 -15.36 -5.79
CA TYR A 282 -5.87 -14.28 -5.55
C TYR A 282 -6.52 -13.08 -4.88
N LEU A 283 -7.66 -12.60 -5.39
CA LEU A 283 -8.35 -11.43 -4.85
C LEU A 283 -8.80 -11.69 -3.41
N GLY A 284 -9.30 -12.89 -3.10
CA GLY A 284 -9.61 -13.30 -1.72
C GLY A 284 -8.38 -13.26 -0.80
N ALA A 285 -7.25 -13.83 -1.24
CA ALA A 285 -6.00 -13.85 -0.48
C ALA A 285 -5.34 -12.46 -0.35
N MET A 286 -5.45 -11.63 -1.39
CA MET A 286 -4.92 -10.26 -1.42
C MET A 286 -5.70 -9.36 -0.46
N ARG A 287 -7.03 -9.49 -0.41
CA ARG A 287 -7.87 -8.82 0.60
C ARG A 287 -7.52 -9.26 2.02
N ALA A 288 -7.27 -10.56 2.23
CA ALA A 288 -6.79 -11.07 3.52
C ALA A 288 -5.43 -10.43 3.91
N ALA A 289 -4.49 -10.33 2.97
CA ALA A 289 -3.21 -9.65 3.20
C ALA A 289 -3.37 -8.14 3.43
N ALA A 290 -4.32 -7.49 2.75
CA ALA A 290 -4.64 -6.09 2.98
C ALA A 290 -5.18 -5.86 4.40
N ASN A 291 -6.11 -6.71 4.84
CA ASN A 291 -6.67 -6.68 6.19
C ASN A 291 -5.61 -6.96 7.27
N TYR A 292 -4.67 -7.88 7.00
CA TYR A 292 -3.49 -8.07 7.84
C TYR A 292 -2.70 -6.76 8.01
N ALA A 293 -2.43 -6.03 6.92
CA ALA A 293 -1.64 -4.80 6.96
C ALA A 293 -2.34 -3.67 7.73
N TRP A 294 -3.65 -3.48 7.56
CA TRP A 294 -4.41 -2.53 8.38
C TRP A 294 -4.43 -2.92 9.85
N THR A 295 -4.58 -4.22 10.15
CA THR A 295 -4.44 -4.73 11.52
C THR A 295 -3.06 -4.39 12.08
N ASN A 296 -2.00 -4.57 11.28
CA ASN A 296 -0.63 -4.26 11.67
C ASN A 296 -0.47 -2.77 12.01
N ARG A 297 -0.90 -1.86 11.12
CA ARG A 297 -0.82 -0.41 11.35
C ARG A 297 -1.67 0.04 12.53
N GLN A 298 -2.83 -0.59 12.77
CA GLN A 298 -3.66 -0.35 13.94
C GLN A 298 -2.93 -0.71 15.25
N CYS A 299 -2.30 -1.89 15.31
CA CYS A 299 -1.48 -2.29 16.46
C CYS A 299 -0.31 -1.31 16.71
N LEU A 300 0.39 -0.91 15.64
CA LEU A 300 1.51 0.02 15.70
C LEU A 300 1.08 1.40 16.23
N ALA A 301 -0.07 1.91 15.75
CA ALA A 301 -0.66 3.16 16.21
C ALA A 301 -1.01 3.11 17.71
N HIS A 302 -1.62 2.01 18.17
CA HIS A 302 -1.91 1.82 19.59
C HIS A 302 -0.66 1.85 20.46
N TRP A 303 0.41 1.13 20.09
CA TRP A 303 1.64 1.15 20.88
C TRP A 303 2.40 2.47 20.81
N ALA A 304 2.30 3.20 19.70
CA ALA A 304 2.81 4.56 19.63
C ALA A 304 2.09 5.45 20.67
N ARG A 305 0.76 5.38 20.76
CA ARG A 305 -0.02 6.08 21.78
C ARG A 305 0.40 5.72 23.21
N GLU A 306 0.63 4.44 23.50
CA GLU A 306 1.09 4.02 24.83
C GLU A 306 2.45 4.66 25.19
N VAL A 307 3.37 4.76 24.24
CA VAL A 307 4.68 5.39 24.47
C VAL A 307 4.50 6.88 24.77
N PHE A 308 3.73 7.59 23.95
CA PHE A 308 3.43 9.00 24.16
C PHE A 308 2.76 9.23 25.52
N GLN A 309 1.80 8.39 25.91
CA GLN A 309 1.17 8.44 27.22
C GLN A 309 2.19 8.29 28.36
N ARG A 310 3.14 7.35 28.24
CA ARG A 310 4.17 7.15 29.27
C ARG A 310 5.13 8.34 29.38
N VAL A 311 5.56 8.91 28.25
CA VAL A 311 6.55 10.00 28.20
C VAL A 311 5.97 11.34 28.63
N PHE A 312 4.72 11.63 28.25
CA PHE A 312 4.05 12.91 28.52
C PHE A 312 3.09 12.88 29.71
N HIS A 313 2.87 11.70 30.32
CA HIS A 313 1.98 11.49 31.46
C HIS A 313 0.55 12.03 31.23
N LYS A 314 0.06 11.91 29.99
CA LYS A 314 -1.28 12.34 29.56
C LYS A 314 -1.93 11.20 28.78
N SER A 315 -3.26 11.07 28.87
CA SER A 315 -3.94 10.07 28.07
C SER A 315 -3.78 10.37 26.56
N PRO A 316 -3.85 9.38 25.66
CA PRO A 316 -3.80 9.62 24.22
C PRO A 316 -4.88 10.60 23.76
N ARG A 317 -6.04 10.62 24.43
CA ARG A 317 -7.13 11.57 24.19
C ARG A 317 -6.75 13.00 24.57
N ASP A 318 -6.10 13.21 25.72
CA ASP A 318 -5.63 14.53 26.16
C ASP A 318 -4.45 15.04 25.33
N LEU A 319 -3.71 14.12 24.72
CA LEU A 319 -2.67 14.42 23.73
C LEU A 319 -3.25 14.64 22.32
N GLY A 320 -4.56 14.47 22.13
CA GLY A 320 -5.26 14.52 20.83
C GLY A 320 -4.67 13.59 19.78
N MET A 321 -4.27 12.38 20.18
CA MET A 321 -3.65 11.39 19.31
C MET A 321 -4.65 10.69 18.40
N TRP A 322 -5.13 11.40 17.37
CA TRP A 322 -6.12 10.92 16.42
C TRP A 322 -5.48 10.54 15.09
N VAL A 323 -6.02 9.50 14.44
CA VAL A 323 -5.64 9.18 13.06
C VAL A 323 -6.18 10.28 12.16
N VAL A 324 -5.31 10.89 11.36
CA VAL A 324 -5.70 11.82 10.30
C VAL A 324 -6.23 11.03 9.13
N TYR A 325 -5.41 10.10 8.62
CA TYR A 325 -5.83 9.13 7.62
C TYR A 325 -4.90 7.90 7.60
N ASP A 326 -5.40 6.77 7.09
CA ASP A 326 -4.62 5.56 6.76
C ASP A 326 -4.93 5.15 5.31
N VAL A 327 -3.90 5.08 4.47
CA VAL A 327 -4.04 4.83 3.02
C VAL A 327 -3.07 3.76 2.53
N ALA A 328 -3.53 2.89 1.64
CA ALA A 328 -2.72 1.92 0.94
C ALA A 328 -2.00 2.56 -0.27
N HIS A 329 -0.81 2.08 -0.61
CA HIS A 329 -0.16 2.41 -1.90
C HIS A 329 0.21 1.19 -2.75
N ASN A 330 -0.08 -0.02 -2.26
CA ASN A 330 0.10 -1.28 -2.99
C ASN A 330 -1.20 -2.09 -2.90
N ILE A 331 -2.20 -1.79 -3.73
CA ILE A 331 -3.51 -2.46 -3.65
C ILE A 331 -4.20 -2.50 -5.01
N ALA A 332 -5.07 -3.48 -5.21
CA ALA A 332 -6.05 -3.49 -6.30
C ALA A 332 -7.46 -3.39 -5.72
N LYS A 333 -8.28 -2.51 -6.31
CA LYS A 333 -9.63 -2.23 -5.86
C LYS A 333 -10.60 -2.27 -7.03
N LEU A 334 -11.82 -2.73 -6.76
CA LEU A 334 -12.93 -2.57 -7.67
C LEU A 334 -13.56 -1.22 -7.38
N GLU A 335 -13.62 -0.36 -8.38
CA GLU A 335 -14.07 1.02 -8.25
C GLU A 335 -14.92 1.40 -9.46
N GLU A 336 -15.85 2.33 -9.25
CA GLU A 336 -16.65 2.92 -10.33
C GLU A 336 -15.96 4.21 -10.80
N HIS A 337 -15.70 4.30 -12.10
CA HIS A 337 -15.03 5.43 -12.74
C HIS A 337 -15.79 5.82 -14.00
N GLU A 338 -15.87 7.12 -14.28
CA GLU A 338 -16.44 7.62 -15.54
C GLU A 338 -15.42 7.51 -16.68
N VAL A 339 -15.78 6.81 -17.76
CA VAL A 339 -14.90 6.55 -18.90
C VAL A 339 -15.61 6.95 -20.18
N ASP A 340 -15.11 8.00 -20.84
CA ASP A 340 -15.71 8.54 -22.07
C ASP A 340 -17.19 8.95 -21.89
N GLY A 341 -17.52 9.51 -20.72
CA GLY A 341 -18.87 9.98 -20.38
C GLY A 341 -19.84 8.86 -19.99
N LYS A 342 -19.34 7.68 -19.59
CA LYS A 342 -20.12 6.52 -19.17
C LYS A 342 -19.66 5.95 -17.86
#